data_AF-A0A158M5F6-F1
#
_entry.id   AF-A0A158M5F6-F1
#
_cell.length_a   1.000
_cell.length_b   1.000
_cell.length_c   1.000
_cell.angle_alpha   90.00
_cell.angle_beta   90.00
_cell.angle_gamma   90.00
#
_symmetry.space_group_name_H-M   'P 1'
#
loop_
_entity.id
_entity.type
_entity.pdbx_description
1 polymer ?
#
loop_
_entity_poly.entity_id
_entity_poly.type
_entity_poly.pdbx_seq_one_letter_code
_entity_poly.pdbx_strand_id
1 'polypeptide(L)'
;MTDRSFLFVPGDRPERFDKTVHSGAHQVIIDLEDAVTPQRKDAAREAVGMWLRDTAARVCLRINPADTPWHEADRALLAWPAVSRVMLPKAQARSDLESLARLLSGQTAHPPAGRIRSWMVQPGRAGGCPARRAAGLWLF
;
A
#
# COMPACT_ATOMS: atom_id res chain seq x y z
N MET A 1 -18.57 4.49 -5.16
CA MET A 1 -18.91 3.05 -5.12
C MET A 1 -18.05 2.43 -4.04
N THR A 2 -18.67 1.74 -3.08
CA THR A 2 -17.96 1.03 -2.01
C THR A 2 -17.30 -0.20 -2.61
N ASP A 3 -15.99 -0.37 -2.39
CA ASP A 3 -15.28 -1.59 -2.78
C ASP A 3 -15.87 -2.76 -2.00
N ARG A 4 -16.41 -3.77 -2.70
CA ARG A 4 -17.08 -4.92 -2.07
C ARG A 4 -16.24 -6.19 -2.04
N SER A 5 -15.09 -6.19 -2.73
CA SER A 5 -14.15 -7.30 -2.73
C SER A 5 -12.70 -6.81 -2.79
N PHE A 6 -11.88 -7.38 -1.92
CA PHE A 6 -10.46 -7.13 -1.83
C PHE A 6 -9.72 -8.44 -2.08
N LEU A 7 -8.76 -8.41 -2.98
CA LEU A 7 -7.94 -9.58 -3.30
C LEU A 7 -6.48 -9.28 -3.01
N PHE A 8 -5.93 -9.98 -2.01
CA PHE A 8 -4.53 -9.87 -1.62
C PHE A 8 -3.65 -10.78 -2.48
N VAL A 9 -2.52 -10.25 -2.94
CA VAL A 9 -1.47 -11.00 -3.63
C VAL A 9 -0.11 -10.71 -2.98
N PRO A 10 0.66 -11.72 -2.57
CA PRO A 10 1.98 -11.50 -1.99
C PRO A 10 2.92 -10.83 -3.00
N GLY A 11 3.65 -9.79 -2.56
CA GLY A 11 4.59 -9.05 -3.40
C GLY A 11 5.78 -9.89 -3.88
N ASP A 12 6.04 -11.03 -3.25
CA ASP A 12 7.10 -11.98 -3.62
C ASP A 12 6.62 -13.10 -4.58
N ARG A 13 5.44 -12.91 -5.20
CA ARG A 13 4.80 -13.80 -6.18
C ARG A 13 4.39 -13.04 -7.46
N PRO A 14 5.35 -12.46 -8.21
CA PRO A 14 5.05 -11.64 -9.38
C PRO A 14 4.27 -12.38 -10.47
N GLU A 15 4.43 -13.70 -10.55
CA GLU A 15 3.68 -14.55 -11.49
C GLU A 15 2.15 -14.51 -11.28
N ARG A 16 1.69 -13.95 -10.15
CA ARG A 16 0.26 -13.83 -9.82
C ARG A 16 -0.33 -12.47 -10.17
N PHE A 17 0.48 -11.42 -10.34
CA PHE A 17 -0.03 -10.05 -10.42
C PHE A 17 -1.01 -9.83 -11.57
N ASP A 18 -0.63 -10.23 -12.78
CA ASP A 18 -1.48 -10.07 -13.96
C ASP A 18 -2.78 -10.87 -13.82
N LYS A 19 -2.70 -12.11 -13.33
CA LYS A 19 -3.91 -12.92 -13.09
C LYS A 19 -4.83 -12.25 -12.06
N THR A 20 -4.27 -11.68 -11.00
CA THR A 20 -5.02 -11.05 -9.92
C THR A 20 -5.73 -9.78 -10.38
N VAL A 21 -5.07 -8.92 -11.16
CA VAL A 21 -5.72 -7.69 -11.67
C VAL A 21 -6.84 -7.96 -12.68
N HIS A 22 -6.82 -9.11 -13.34
CA HIS A 22 -7.89 -9.55 -14.25
C HIS A 22 -8.97 -10.40 -13.57
N SER A 23 -8.95 -10.56 -12.24
CA SER A 23 -9.89 -11.44 -11.53
C SER A 23 -11.30 -10.88 -11.36
N GLY A 24 -11.54 -9.60 -11.70
CA GLY A 24 -12.79 -8.90 -11.42
C GLY A 24 -12.94 -8.42 -9.98
N ALA A 25 -11.89 -8.48 -9.16
CA ALA A 25 -11.90 -7.88 -7.82
C ALA A 25 -12.01 -6.34 -7.91
N HIS A 26 -12.75 -5.72 -6.98
CA HIS A 26 -12.87 -4.25 -6.96
C HIS A 26 -11.53 -3.59 -6.62
N GLN A 27 -10.78 -4.19 -5.69
CA GLN A 27 -9.47 -3.73 -5.32
C GLN A 27 -8.49 -4.90 -5.19
N VAL A 28 -7.42 -4.85 -5.97
CA VAL A 28 -6.25 -5.72 -5.79
C VAL A 28 -5.28 -5.04 -4.85
N ILE A 29 -4.83 -5.78 -3.85
CA ILE A 29 -3.84 -5.36 -2.86
C ILE A 29 -2.58 -6.19 -3.06
N ILE A 30 -1.50 -5.55 -3.51
CA ILE A 30 -0.18 -6.16 -3.50
C ILE A 30 0.39 -5.99 -2.10
N ASP A 31 0.76 -7.10 -1.48
CA ASP A 31 1.14 -7.15 -0.09
C ASP A 31 2.65 -7.29 0.09
N LEU A 32 3.31 -6.23 0.57
CA LEU A 32 4.71 -6.24 0.93
C LEU A 32 4.93 -6.54 2.42
N GLU A 33 3.87 -6.76 3.20
CA GLU A 33 3.91 -6.89 4.66
C GLU A 33 3.86 -8.36 5.11
N ASP A 34 2.83 -8.82 5.81
CA ASP A 34 2.81 -10.13 6.47
C ASP A 34 2.86 -11.31 5.48
N ALA A 35 2.48 -11.11 4.21
CA ALA A 35 2.61 -12.16 3.18
C ALA A 35 4.03 -12.34 2.62
N VAL A 36 4.98 -11.48 3.00
CA VAL A 36 6.37 -11.52 2.54
C VAL A 36 7.30 -11.69 3.73
N THR A 37 8.11 -12.75 3.74
CA THR A 37 9.11 -12.99 4.78
C THR A 37 10.18 -11.90 4.78
N PRO A 38 10.80 -11.56 5.93
CA PRO A 38 11.84 -10.53 6.03
C PRO A 38 12.96 -10.64 4.97
N GLN A 39 13.43 -11.86 4.69
CA GLN A 39 14.52 -12.14 3.74
C GLN A 39 14.13 -11.89 2.28
N ARG A 40 12.83 -11.84 1.98
CA ARG A 40 12.30 -11.66 0.63
C ARG A 40 11.79 -10.24 0.36
N LYS A 41 11.85 -9.34 1.35
CA LYS A 41 11.31 -7.97 1.24
C LYS A 41 11.93 -7.20 0.07
N ASP A 42 13.25 -7.28 -0.08
CA ASP A 42 13.94 -6.54 -1.14
C ASP A 42 13.63 -7.12 -2.52
N ALA A 43 13.66 -8.44 -2.67
CA ALA A 43 13.28 -9.12 -3.91
C ALA A 43 11.80 -8.87 -4.28
N ALA A 44 10.90 -8.85 -3.29
CA ALA A 44 9.49 -8.51 -3.51
C ALA A 44 9.34 -7.07 -4.01
N ARG A 45 10.07 -6.12 -3.41
CA ARG A 45 10.02 -4.72 -3.79
C ARG A 45 10.54 -4.48 -5.21
N GLU A 46 11.63 -5.17 -5.58
CA GLU A 46 12.17 -5.15 -6.95
C GLU A 46 11.14 -5.69 -7.95
N ALA A 47 10.58 -6.87 -7.68
CA ALA A 47 9.58 -7.49 -8.55
C ALA A 47 8.32 -6.62 -8.72
N VAL A 48 7.83 -6.04 -7.63
CA VAL A 48 6.70 -5.10 -7.66
C VAL A 48 7.05 -3.85 -8.44
N GLY A 49 8.24 -3.26 -8.23
CA GLY A 49 8.68 -2.09 -8.97
C GLY A 49 8.79 -2.33 -10.48
N MET A 50 9.34 -3.47 -10.88
CA MET A 50 9.39 -3.88 -12.30
C MET A 50 7.99 -4.01 -12.89
N TRP A 51 7.07 -4.67 -12.20
CA TRP A 51 5.71 -4.84 -12.69
C TRP A 51 4.92 -3.53 -12.75
N LEU A 52 5.08 -2.66 -11.75
CA LEU A 52 4.42 -1.34 -11.69
C LEU A 52 4.85 -0.41 -12.83
N ARG A 53 6.04 -0.61 -13.40
CA ARG A 53 6.55 0.18 -14.53
C ARG A 53 5.73 -0.02 -15.79
N ASP A 54 5.29 -1.25 -16.05
CA ASP A 54 4.72 -1.65 -17.34
C ASP A 54 3.21 -1.86 -17.29
N THR A 55 2.64 -2.06 -16.10
CA THR A 55 1.20 -2.31 -15.94
C THR A 55 0.35 -1.05 -16.15
N ALA A 56 -0.77 -1.23 -16.86
CA ALA A 56 -1.84 -0.22 -16.91
C ALA A 56 -2.86 -0.37 -15.76
N ALA A 57 -2.77 -1.44 -14.97
CA ALA A 57 -3.71 -1.72 -13.89
C ALA A 57 -3.52 -0.76 -12.71
N ARG A 58 -4.61 -0.48 -11.99
CA ARG A 58 -4.58 0.32 -10.77
C ARG A 58 -4.66 -0.59 -9.55
N VAL A 59 -3.67 -0.54 -8.68
CA VAL A 59 -3.58 -1.38 -7.48
C VAL A 59 -3.54 -0.57 -6.20
N CYS A 60 -3.75 -1.27 -5.08
CA CYS A 60 -3.42 -0.80 -3.74
C CYS A 60 -2.13 -1.50 -3.31
N LEU A 61 -1.19 -0.77 -2.72
CA LEU A 61 0.01 -1.34 -2.13
C LEU A 61 -0.12 -1.38 -0.61
N ARG A 62 -0.04 -2.55 0.00
CA ARG A 62 0.12 -2.67 1.45
C ARG A 62 1.61 -2.66 1.77
N ILE A 63 2.06 -1.56 2.36
CA ILE A 63 3.46 -1.34 2.72
C ILE A 63 3.74 -1.86 4.12
N ASN A 64 5.02 -1.98 4.51
CA ASN A 64 5.36 -2.33 5.89
C ASN A 64 5.04 -1.18 6.87
N PRO A 65 4.85 -1.46 8.17
CA PRO A 65 4.57 -0.44 9.20
C PRO A 65 5.68 0.61 9.33
N ALA A 66 5.34 1.80 9.79
CA ALA A 66 6.23 2.96 9.82
C ALA A 66 7.47 2.80 10.71
N ASP A 67 7.42 1.91 11.70
CA ASP A 67 8.49 1.59 12.65
C ASP A 67 9.43 0.47 12.17
N THR A 68 9.27 0.00 10.92
CA THR A 68 10.09 -1.07 10.35
C THR A 68 11.16 -0.55 9.39
N PRO A 69 12.29 -1.26 9.24
CA PRO A 69 13.37 -0.83 8.32
C PRO A 69 12.95 -0.88 6.84
N TRP A 70 11.86 -1.56 6.49
CA TRP A 70 11.41 -1.71 5.09
C TRP A 70 10.53 -0.55 4.63
N HIS A 71 9.96 0.23 5.56
CA HIS A 71 8.93 1.21 5.27
C HIS A 71 9.34 2.26 4.24
N GLU A 72 10.52 2.85 4.40
CA GLU A 72 10.96 3.94 3.52
C GLU A 72 11.20 3.45 2.09
N ALA A 73 11.78 2.26 1.95
CA ALA A 73 11.97 1.66 0.64
C ALA A 73 10.63 1.31 -0.03
N ASP A 74 9.65 0.80 0.73
CA ASP A 74 8.31 0.54 0.20
C ASP A 74 7.59 1.82 -0.24
N ARG A 75 7.79 2.94 0.49
CA ARG A 75 7.23 4.24 0.12
C ARG A 75 7.71 4.74 -1.24
N ALA A 76 8.93 4.40 -1.66
CA ALA A 76 9.44 4.77 -2.98
C ALA A 76 8.58 4.20 -4.12
N LEU A 77 7.94 3.04 -3.93
CA LEU A 77 7.04 2.44 -4.92
C LEU A 77 5.72 3.21 -5.09
N LEU A 78 5.35 4.04 -4.12
CA LEU A 78 4.13 4.85 -4.19
C LEU A 78 4.20 5.93 -5.30
N ALA A 79 5.40 6.20 -5.82
CA ALA A 79 5.62 7.11 -6.94
C ALA A 79 5.04 6.62 -8.28
N TRP A 80 4.83 5.31 -8.43
CA TRP A 80 4.34 4.72 -9.67
C TRP A 80 2.87 5.08 -9.94
N PRO A 81 2.50 5.52 -11.16
CA PRO A 81 1.12 5.89 -11.50
C PRO A 81 0.08 4.77 -11.33
N ALA A 82 0.53 3.51 -11.43
CA ALA A 82 -0.26 2.31 -11.20
C ALA A 82 -0.69 2.14 -9.73
N VAL A 83 0.05 2.72 -8.78
CA VAL A 83 -0.33 2.71 -7.36
C VAL A 83 -1.40 3.78 -7.14
N SER A 84 -2.64 3.32 -6.99
CA SER A 84 -3.80 4.20 -6.85
C SER A 84 -4.21 4.43 -5.40
N ARG A 85 -3.81 3.50 -4.53
CA ARG A 85 -4.09 3.49 -3.09
C ARG A 85 -2.90 2.91 -2.33
N VAL A 86 -2.80 3.26 -1.06
CA VAL A 86 -1.83 2.66 -0.13
C VAL A 86 -2.55 2.18 1.12
N MET A 87 -2.13 1.04 1.64
CA MET A 87 -2.57 0.53 2.93
C MET A 87 -1.39 0.54 3.89
N LEU A 88 -1.53 1.26 5.00
CA LEU A 88 -0.56 1.30 6.09
C LEU A 88 -1.06 0.37 7.22
N PRO A 89 -0.40 -0.76 7.44
CA PRO A 89 -0.73 -1.66 8.53
C PRO A 89 -0.14 -1.19 9.85
N LYS A 90 -0.79 -1.61 10.94
CA LYS A 90 -0.33 -1.44 12.32
C LYS A 90 -0.06 0.03 12.68
N ALA A 91 -0.77 0.98 12.07
CA ALA A 91 -0.64 2.39 12.45
C ALA A 91 -1.15 2.58 13.89
N GLN A 92 -0.26 3.04 14.77
CA GLN A 92 -0.55 3.22 16.18
C GLN A 92 -0.60 4.71 16.55
N ALA A 93 0.21 5.54 15.88
CA ALA A 93 0.30 6.96 16.15
C ALA A 93 -0.36 7.80 15.06
N ARG A 94 -0.93 8.95 15.46
CA ARG A 94 -1.45 9.96 14.52
C ARG A 94 -0.35 10.48 13.59
N SER A 95 0.90 10.56 14.08
CA SER A 95 2.07 10.96 13.31
C SER A 95 2.33 10.07 12.09
N ASP A 96 2.01 8.78 12.17
CA ASP A 96 2.18 7.83 11.07
C ASP A 96 1.25 8.20 9.91
N LEU A 97 0.01 8.56 10.25
CA LEU A 97 -1.01 9.02 9.31
C LEU A 97 -0.69 10.39 8.74
N GLU A 98 -0.19 11.31 9.55
CA GLU A 98 0.20 12.65 9.10
C GLU A 98 1.41 12.60 8.16
N SER A 99 2.39 11.74 8.45
CA SER A 99 3.56 11.53 7.59
C SER A 99 3.16 10.94 6.24
N LEU A 100 2.28 9.93 6.25
CA LEU A 100 1.71 9.37 5.03
C LEU A 100 0.88 10.42 4.27
N ALA A 101 0.01 11.16 4.95
CA ALA A 101 -0.82 12.19 4.32
C ALA A 101 0.03 13.31 3.68
N ARG A 102 1.12 13.76 4.31
CA ARG A 102 2.05 14.74 3.73
C ARG A 102 2.72 14.22 2.45
N LEU A 103 3.18 12.96 2.46
CA LEU A 103 3.73 12.30 1.27
C LEU A 103 2.71 12.31 0.12
N LEU A 104 1.48 11.89 0.40
CA LEU A 104 0.44 11.70 -0.60
C LEU A 104 -0.18 13.01 -1.08
N SER A 105 -0.12 14.08 -0.26
CA SER A 105 -0.56 15.43 -0.63
C SER A 105 0.48 16.19 -1.44
N GLY A 106 1.63 15.58 -1.73
CA GLY A 106 2.74 16.17 -2.45
C GLY A 106 3.45 17.30 -1.70
N GLN A 107 3.29 17.38 -0.38
CA GLN A 107 3.99 18.32 0.51
C GLN A 107 5.32 17.73 0.99
N THR A 108 5.98 16.95 0.14
CA THR A 108 7.30 16.37 0.39
C THR A 108 8.24 16.76 -0.74
N ALA A 109 9.56 16.70 -0.49
CA ALA A 109 10.56 17.06 -1.49
C ALA A 109 10.45 16.24 -2.79
N HIS A 110 9.85 15.05 -2.74
CA HIS A 110 9.60 14.16 -3.88
C HIS A 110 8.17 13.59 -3.84
N PRO A 111 7.16 14.32 -4.37
CA PRO A 111 5.80 13.80 -4.45
C PRO A 111 5.71 12.62 -5.44
N PRO A 112 4.86 11.60 -5.18
CA PRO A 112 4.60 10.57 -6.16
C PRO A 112 3.97 11.14 -7.43
N ALA A 113 4.40 10.69 -8.62
CA ALA A 113 3.89 11.18 -9.91
C ALA A 113 2.41 10.80 -10.13
N GLY A 114 1.94 9.75 -9.45
CA GLY A 114 0.53 9.34 -9.41
C GLY A 114 -0.25 10.02 -8.29
N ARG A 115 -1.46 10.50 -8.59
CA ARG A 115 -2.41 10.98 -7.56
C ARG A 115 -2.98 9.77 -6.81
N ILE A 116 -2.36 9.39 -5.69
CA ILE A 116 -2.93 8.41 -4.76
C ILE A 116 -4.24 8.99 -4.21
N ARG A 117 -5.37 8.31 -4.51
CA ARG A 117 -6.71 8.88 -4.33
C ARG A 117 -7.31 8.60 -2.95
N SER A 118 -6.77 7.63 -2.24
CA SER A 118 -7.22 7.22 -0.91
C SER A 118 -6.17 6.33 -0.25
N TRP A 119 -6.15 6.31 1.07
CA TRP A 119 -5.30 5.43 1.86
C TRP A 119 -6.14 4.68 2.88
N MET A 120 -5.69 3.49 3.23
CA MET A 120 -6.32 2.63 4.21
C MET A 120 -5.41 2.41 5.40
N VAL A 121 -6.00 2.40 6.58
CA VAL A 121 -5.27 2.15 7.83
C VAL A 121 -5.81 0.85 8.41
N GLN A 122 -4.94 -0.14 8.55
CA GLN A 122 -5.26 -1.35 9.28
C GLN A 122 -4.73 -1.18 10.72
N PRO A 123 -5.60 -1.03 11.74
CA PRO A 123 -5.15 -0.76 13.10
C PRO A 123 -4.35 -1.94 13.69
N GLY A 124 -3.42 -1.63 14.59
CA GLY A 124 -2.71 -2.65 15.37
C GLY A 124 -3.62 -3.32 16.42
N ARG A 125 -3.21 -4.49 16.92
CA ARG A 125 -3.95 -5.28 17.93
C ARG A 125 -4.14 -4.56 19.29
N ALA A 126 -3.30 -3.56 19.60
CA ALA A 126 -3.44 -2.74 20.79
C ALA A 126 -4.34 -1.54 20.47
N GLY A 127 -5.55 -1.55 21.02
CA GLY A 127 -6.54 -0.47 20.83
C GLY A 127 -5.97 0.89 21.24
N GLY A 128 -6.12 1.88 20.36
CA GLY A 128 -5.69 3.25 20.70
C GLY A 128 -5.45 4.22 19.55
N CYS A 129 -5.64 3.88 18.28
CA CYS A 129 -5.52 4.89 17.22
C CYS A 129 -6.86 5.65 17.06
N PRO A 130 -6.95 6.96 17.38
CA PRO A 130 -8.18 7.73 17.31
C PRO A 130 -8.44 8.20 15.87
N ALA A 131 -8.23 7.34 14.87
CA ALA A 131 -8.39 7.65 13.45
C ALA A 131 -9.87 7.81 13.06
N ARG A 132 -10.61 8.68 13.76
CA ARG A 132 -11.90 9.17 13.31
C ARG A 132 -11.66 9.99 12.04
N ARG A 133 -12.06 9.42 10.90
CA ARG A 133 -12.27 10.06 9.60
C ARG A 133 -11.11 10.95 9.13
N ALA A 134 -9.96 10.36 8.79
CA ALA A 134 -9.06 10.95 7.81
C ALA A 134 -9.13 10.09 6.53
N ALA A 135 -9.98 10.52 5.58
CA ALA A 135 -10.09 9.99 4.22
C ALA A 135 -10.37 8.47 4.07
N GLY A 136 -11.58 8.05 4.48
CA GLY A 136 -12.37 6.96 3.87
C GLY A 136 -11.68 5.67 3.43
N LEU A 137 -11.60 4.66 4.30
CA LEU A 137 -12.43 3.44 4.32
C LEU A 137 -11.78 2.44 5.31
N TRP A 138 -12.57 1.88 6.22
CA TRP A 138 -12.15 0.79 7.12
C TRP A 138 -12.45 -0.53 6.42
N LEU A 139 -11.52 -1.49 6.45
CA LEU A 139 -11.81 -2.87 6.10
C LEU A 139 -11.62 -3.78 7.30
N PHE A 140 -12.67 -4.54 7.59
CA PHE A 140 -12.63 -5.76 8.36
C PHE A 140 -12.36 -6.93 7.41
#